data_AF-A0AAU4ZD15-F1
#
_entry.id   AF-A0AAU4ZD15-F1
#
_cell.length_a   1.000
_cell.length_b   1.000
_cell.length_c   1.000
_cell.angle_alpha   90.00
_cell.angle_beta   90.00
_cell.angle_gamma   90.00
#
_symmetry.space_group_name_H-M   'P 1'
#
loop_
_entity.id
_entity.type
_entity.pdbx_description
1 polymer ?
#
loop_
_entity_poly.entity_id
_entity_poly.type
_entity_poly.pdbx_seq_one_letter_code
_entity_poly.pdbx_strand_id
1 'polypeptide(L)'
;MLEVEAPLTKEGNGSVAVPWLLGVDKDSLFGDIAGSGLTWDKGTDKLQVCLSRDTGNSLRFGADGCLYAPGGETPVPDVCARPIESLPAAPNVVGASDLAGLMGPYSSPYQVDYCLAEGYDIVHFHTCTTSDGVGVVTEYSDHIISAGRSSLYLTQDARQMTAATIQSTLNYAGDENDPRTFQWGDDDVDLTKRKDRRGGWYGWLAQRYYQPLASDFLRKIDAKSVALLDCSPDPERAAYPESDAIIGPMRDVLAHCAQSWSMIGVREIQNATTVRNQGIEPIMVPLRPATWGDATLPYPVADLTAAGIEWIALSSRYADSVFTAYKDAGLQVLMRGTSRQSEYARVSALGIRGALQYDPSYYRGPGTVPGLGGHGYRMEYDPWEHRRMGTGQLSFQTDQQNVLASGGHVRGRTEDAEQGLILPSGWGDGRDRAGVLCGWECPMTSPTAYTIKLDLKWDSLGAASGAVARMGLLFGAVTDADLYSWPQDDPTLNPTKKPAEVPNVYRAFVRQNGEIGIGVFAADGSYTLLATRTAPAVVAGEWNSYELNVTATQLTFTRTAANGTKYTVTAADSTWRGPYFWVEKVESIDGSANNGFNGMVRNVSYTSG
;
A
#
# COMPACT_ATOMS: atom_id res chain seq x y z
N MET A 1 18.26 55.18 59.14
CA MET A 1 17.38 54.23 58.43
C MET A 1 18.16 53.78 57.21
N LEU A 2 18.46 52.49 57.05
CA LEU A 2 19.19 52.00 55.87
C LEU A 2 18.19 51.92 54.72
N GLU A 3 18.45 52.56 53.59
CA GLU A 3 17.61 52.46 52.37
C GLU A 3 18.24 51.47 51.39
N VAL A 4 17.42 50.65 50.74
CA VAL A 4 17.84 49.69 49.71
C VAL A 4 16.83 49.71 48.57
N GLU A 5 17.33 49.58 47.34
CA GLU A 5 16.53 49.50 46.12
C GLU A 5 16.63 48.09 45.52
N ALA A 6 15.63 47.70 44.73
CA ALA A 6 15.63 46.40 44.05
C ALA A 6 16.92 46.24 43.19
N PRO A 7 17.52 45.04 43.14
CA PRO A 7 17.01 43.77 43.66
C PRO A 7 17.43 43.47 45.12
N LEU A 8 17.87 44.45 45.91
CA LEU A 8 18.26 44.20 47.30
C LEU A 8 17.05 44.24 48.24
N THR A 9 16.98 43.30 49.17
CA THR A 9 15.96 43.27 50.24
C THR A 9 16.60 43.50 51.59
N LYS A 10 15.83 44.05 52.54
CA LYS A 10 16.28 44.20 53.94
C LYS A 10 15.21 43.74 54.90
N GLU A 11 15.64 43.09 55.97
CA GLU A 11 14.81 42.73 57.12
C GLU A 11 15.51 43.12 58.42
N GLY A 12 14.75 43.31 59.51
CA GLY A 12 15.25 43.75 60.81
C GLY A 12 15.00 45.23 61.09
N ASN A 13 15.62 45.78 62.14
CA ASN A 13 15.50 47.19 62.48
C ASN A 13 16.83 47.88 62.85
N GLY A 14 17.94 47.12 62.82
CA GLY A 14 19.28 47.63 63.08
C GLY A 14 19.64 47.77 64.56
N SER A 15 18.79 47.26 65.46
CA SER A 15 19.13 47.13 66.88
C SER A 15 20.07 45.95 67.11
N VAL A 16 20.80 45.94 68.23
CA VAL A 16 21.73 44.85 68.58
C VAL A 16 21.03 43.49 68.68
N ALA A 17 19.76 43.48 69.13
CA ALA A 17 18.96 42.26 69.23
C ALA A 17 18.33 41.83 67.89
N VAL A 18 18.16 42.74 66.92
CA VAL A 18 17.59 42.48 65.59
C VAL A 18 18.35 43.29 64.53
N PRO A 19 19.56 42.85 64.17
CA PRO A 19 20.39 43.54 63.18
C PRO A 19 19.72 43.55 61.81
N TRP A 20 20.19 44.42 60.93
CA TRP A 20 19.76 44.38 59.52
C TRP A 20 20.29 43.12 58.86
N LEU A 21 19.40 42.34 58.25
CA LEU A 21 19.73 41.25 57.35
C LEU A 21 19.47 41.74 55.93
N LEU A 22 20.51 41.73 55.11
CA LEU A 22 20.41 42.11 53.70
C LEU A 22 20.35 40.86 52.84
N GLY A 23 19.36 40.83 51.95
CA GLY A 23 19.15 39.77 50.98
C GLY A 23 19.19 40.30 49.55
N VAL A 24 19.17 39.38 48.60
CA VAL A 24 19.02 39.68 47.18
C VAL A 24 17.75 38.97 46.72
N ASP A 25 16.82 39.72 46.17
CA ASP A 25 15.67 39.22 45.43
C ASP A 25 16.14 38.66 44.09
N LYS A 26 16.28 37.34 44.04
CA LYS A 26 16.72 36.60 42.85
C LYS A 26 15.73 36.74 41.69
N ASP A 27 14.45 36.92 41.97
CA ASP A 27 13.44 37.07 40.90
C ASP A 27 13.59 38.41 40.18
N SER A 28 13.83 39.49 40.94
CA SER A 28 14.15 40.79 40.36
C SER A 28 15.52 40.80 39.69
N LEU A 29 16.53 40.14 40.26
CA LEU A 29 17.88 40.09 39.70
C LEU A 29 17.96 39.28 38.39
N PHE A 30 17.33 38.11 38.32
CA PHE A 30 17.39 37.24 37.14
C PHE A 30 16.28 37.52 36.13
N GLY A 31 15.22 38.23 36.52
CA GLY A 31 14.18 38.71 35.62
C GLY A 31 14.71 39.62 34.50
N ASP A 32 15.72 40.45 34.80
CA ASP A 32 16.36 41.36 33.83
C ASP A 32 17.38 40.67 32.90
N ILE A 33 17.83 39.46 33.25
CA ILE A 33 18.85 38.70 32.50
C ILE A 33 18.21 37.58 31.66
N ALA A 34 17.00 37.15 32.03
CA ALA A 34 16.21 36.17 31.27
C ALA A 34 15.68 36.77 29.94
N GLY A 35 15.66 35.96 28.89
CA GLY A 35 15.31 36.38 27.53
C GLY A 35 15.15 35.18 26.59
N SER A 36 15.07 35.41 25.27
CA SER A 36 14.96 34.32 24.30
C SER A 36 16.14 33.34 24.43
N GLY A 37 15.86 32.10 24.86
CA GLY A 37 16.86 31.05 25.08
C GLY A 37 17.36 30.88 26.51
N LEU A 38 17.01 31.78 27.45
CA LEU A 38 17.37 31.70 28.87
C LEU A 38 16.16 31.97 29.76
N THR A 39 15.78 31.00 30.59
CA THR A 39 14.61 31.09 31.48
C THR A 39 15.02 30.90 32.92
N TRP A 40 14.62 31.84 33.80
CA TRP A 40 14.71 31.65 35.24
C TRP A 40 13.54 30.76 35.72
N ASP A 41 13.84 29.57 36.23
CA ASP A 41 12.84 28.65 36.77
C ASP A 41 12.76 28.79 38.30
N LYS A 42 11.68 29.43 38.75
CA LYS A 42 11.39 29.66 40.17
C LYS A 42 11.15 28.35 40.94
N GLY A 43 10.65 27.31 40.27
CA GLY A 43 10.37 26.02 40.90
C GLY A 43 11.65 25.25 41.25
N THR A 44 12.74 25.49 40.51
CA THR A 44 14.02 24.81 40.71
C THR A 44 15.14 25.71 41.25
N ASP A 45 14.90 27.03 41.36
CA ASP A 45 15.90 28.04 41.73
C ASP A 45 17.16 27.97 40.82
N LYS A 46 16.94 27.74 39.51
CA LYS A 46 17.99 27.62 38.48
C LYS A 46 17.69 28.46 37.24
N LEU A 47 18.75 29.01 36.64
CA LEU A 47 18.71 29.57 35.29
C LEU A 47 18.89 28.43 34.30
N GLN A 48 17.93 28.28 33.38
CA GLN A 48 17.88 27.22 32.38
C GLN A 48 18.18 27.77 30.99
N VAL A 49 18.84 26.97 30.16
CA VAL A 49 19.13 27.28 28.76
C VAL A 49 18.24 26.44 27.86
N CYS A 50 17.59 27.06 26.87
CA CYS A 50 16.85 26.37 25.83
C CYS A 50 17.73 26.22 24.58
N LEU A 51 18.00 24.98 24.17
CA LEU A 51 18.64 24.71 22.88
C LEU A 51 17.60 24.92 21.76
N SER A 52 17.96 25.67 20.72
CA SER A 52 17.11 25.83 19.54
C SER A 52 16.76 24.47 18.94
N ARG A 53 15.52 24.33 18.49
CA ARG A 53 15.03 23.15 17.75
C ARG A 53 14.97 23.39 16.24
N ASP A 54 15.50 24.53 15.79
CA ASP A 54 15.53 24.90 14.38
C ASP A 54 16.40 23.92 13.59
N THR A 55 15.99 23.64 12.35
CA THR A 55 16.68 22.72 11.46
C THR A 55 18.13 23.14 11.24
N GLY A 56 19.07 22.20 11.43
CA GLY A 56 20.51 22.44 11.29
C GLY A 56 21.23 22.81 12.59
N ASN A 57 20.52 23.00 13.71
CA ASN A 57 21.18 23.19 15.00
C ASN A 57 21.83 21.87 15.46
N SER A 58 23.16 21.87 15.63
CA SER A 58 23.94 20.73 16.12
C SER A 58 24.36 20.87 17.59
N LEU A 59 23.99 21.98 18.23
CA LEU A 59 24.35 22.27 19.62
C LEU A 59 23.63 21.31 20.58
N ARG A 60 24.41 20.67 21.46
CA ARG A 60 23.92 19.75 22.50
C ARG A 60 24.64 19.99 23.82
N PHE A 61 24.15 19.41 24.92
CA PHE A 61 24.93 19.36 26.16
C PHE A 61 25.99 18.26 26.07
N GLY A 62 27.24 18.62 26.34
CA GLY A 62 28.36 17.68 26.44
C GLY A 62 28.25 16.78 27.67
N ALA A 63 29.06 15.73 27.71
CA ALA A 63 29.11 14.81 28.86
C ALA A 63 29.60 15.48 30.15
N ASP A 64 30.25 16.65 30.04
CA ASP A 64 30.68 17.53 31.11
C ASP A 64 29.60 18.53 31.56
N GLY A 65 28.42 18.51 30.92
CA GLY A 65 27.31 19.43 31.20
C GLY A 65 27.46 20.81 30.56
N CYS A 66 28.50 21.06 29.76
CA CYS A 66 28.70 22.31 29.03
C CYS A 66 27.98 22.29 27.67
N LEU A 67 27.77 23.47 27.07
CA LEU A 67 27.28 23.56 25.69
C LEU A 67 28.37 23.06 24.73
N TYR A 68 28.04 22.03 23.95
CA TYR A 68 28.92 21.39 22.97
C TYR A 68 28.36 21.61 21.56
N ALA A 69 29.10 22.38 20.76
CA ALA A 69 28.88 22.50 19.32
C ALA A 69 29.90 21.61 18.61
N PRO A 70 29.50 20.51 17.95
CA PRO A 70 30.41 19.75 17.10
C PRO A 70 30.74 20.60 15.87
N GLY A 71 31.75 21.47 16.00
CA GLY A 71 32.29 22.22 14.88
C GLY A 71 33.28 21.36 14.11
N GLY A 72 33.03 21.16 12.81
CA GLY A 72 34.03 20.69 11.86
C GLY A 72 33.58 19.51 11.00
N GLU A 73 34.14 19.47 9.78
CA GLU A 73 34.03 18.48 8.69
C GLU A 73 34.49 17.06 9.08
N THR A 74 34.15 16.61 10.27
CA THR A 74 34.23 15.20 10.66
C THR A 74 32.92 14.55 10.20
N PRO A 75 32.94 13.33 9.63
CA PRO A 75 31.72 12.68 9.18
C PRO A 75 30.79 12.57 10.38
N VAL A 76 29.70 13.34 10.35
CA VAL A 76 28.49 12.94 11.07
C VAL A 76 28.23 11.51 10.59
N PRO A 77 27.99 10.51 11.46
CA PRO A 77 27.42 9.27 10.95
C PRO A 77 26.24 9.71 10.10
N ASP A 78 26.26 9.42 8.78
CA ASP A 78 25.34 9.99 7.79
C ASP A 78 24.00 10.25 8.46
N VAL A 79 23.60 11.52 8.58
CA VAL A 79 22.35 11.85 9.26
C VAL A 79 21.27 10.98 8.61
N CYS A 80 20.71 10.03 9.37
CA CYS A 80 19.78 9.00 8.88
C CYS A 80 18.47 9.57 8.28
N ALA A 81 18.38 10.90 8.17
CA ALA A 81 17.27 11.60 7.55
C ALA A 81 17.43 11.55 6.02
N ARG A 82 16.38 11.07 5.36
CA ARG A 82 16.13 11.09 3.93
C ARG A 82 15.23 12.29 3.61
N PRO A 83 15.81 13.47 3.32
CA PRO A 83 15.01 14.61 2.89
C PRO A 83 14.46 14.38 1.48
N ILE A 84 13.49 15.20 1.07
CA ILE A 84 12.83 15.12 -0.25
C ILE A 84 13.87 15.21 -1.39
N GLU A 85 14.90 16.04 -1.24
CA GLU A 85 15.96 16.23 -2.23
C GLU A 85 16.88 15.01 -2.36
N SER A 86 16.88 14.13 -1.35
CA SER A 86 17.65 12.88 -1.37
C SER A 86 16.95 11.73 -2.09
N LEU A 87 15.68 11.91 -2.50
CA LEU A 87 14.95 10.89 -3.23
C LEU A 87 15.74 10.45 -4.48
N PRO A 88 15.71 9.16 -4.86
CA PRO A 88 16.39 8.68 -6.05
C PRO A 88 16.01 9.47 -7.31
N ALA A 89 16.95 9.66 -8.23
CA ALA A 89 16.65 10.24 -9.53
C ALA A 89 15.64 9.37 -10.31
N ALA A 90 14.93 9.98 -11.25
CA ALA A 90 14.05 9.27 -12.16
C ALA A 90 14.80 8.10 -12.85
N PRO A 91 14.19 6.91 -13.02
CA PRO A 91 12.81 6.55 -12.67
C PRO A 91 12.66 5.78 -11.34
N ASN A 92 13.56 6.00 -10.38
CA ASN A 92 13.82 5.04 -9.32
C ASN A 92 13.13 5.31 -7.99
N VAL A 93 12.26 6.33 -7.88
CA VAL A 93 11.47 6.52 -6.66
C VAL A 93 10.43 5.41 -6.54
N VAL A 94 10.44 4.71 -5.41
CA VAL A 94 9.41 3.73 -5.06
C VAL A 94 8.76 4.11 -3.74
N GLY A 95 7.51 4.55 -3.81
CA GLY A 95 6.69 4.82 -2.65
C GLY A 95 5.64 3.74 -2.38
N ALA A 96 5.32 3.60 -1.10
CA ALA A 96 4.29 2.70 -0.59
C ALA A 96 2.95 3.43 -0.52
N SER A 97 2.11 3.27 -1.54
CA SER A 97 0.75 3.83 -1.53
C SER A 97 -0.06 3.19 -0.43
N ASP A 98 -0.73 4.03 0.36
CA ASP A 98 -1.69 3.63 1.39
C ASP A 98 -1.03 2.63 2.37
N LEU A 99 0.21 2.96 2.77
CA LEU A 99 1.10 2.13 3.57
C LEU A 99 1.36 0.72 2.99
N ALA A 100 1.67 0.64 1.68
CA ALA A 100 1.80 -0.63 0.96
C ALA A 100 0.52 -1.46 1.14
N GLY A 101 -0.61 -0.85 0.78
CA GLY A 101 -1.92 -1.36 1.17
C GLY A 101 -2.25 -2.76 0.66
N LEU A 102 -1.54 -3.35 -0.30
CA LEU A 102 -1.74 -4.76 -0.64
C LEU A 102 -1.13 -5.72 0.40
N MET A 103 -0.26 -5.24 1.28
CA MET A 103 0.43 -6.00 2.33
C MET A 103 -0.21 -5.83 3.72
N GLY A 104 -1.06 -4.82 3.90
CA GLY A 104 -1.87 -4.69 5.10
C GLY A 104 -2.67 -3.38 5.23
N PRO A 105 -3.15 -3.08 6.45
CA PRO A 105 -4.11 -2.00 6.68
C PRO A 105 -3.56 -0.60 6.47
N TYR A 106 -4.33 0.25 5.77
CA TYR A 106 -3.91 1.59 5.30
C TYR A 106 -3.64 2.60 6.42
N SER A 107 -4.12 2.34 7.64
CA SER A 107 -3.88 3.16 8.82
C SER A 107 -3.11 2.42 9.92
N SER A 108 -2.47 1.29 9.60
CA SER A 108 -1.77 0.49 10.60
C SER A 108 -0.38 1.04 10.91
N PRO A 109 -0.01 1.26 12.19
CA PRO A 109 1.37 1.56 12.53
C PRO A 109 2.32 0.43 12.14
N TYR A 110 1.88 -0.84 12.12
CA TYR A 110 2.72 -1.96 11.68
C TYR A 110 3.12 -1.86 10.21
N GLN A 111 2.29 -1.25 9.38
CA GLN A 111 2.63 -1.04 7.98
C GLN A 111 3.66 0.09 7.80
N VAL A 112 3.72 1.05 8.71
CA VAL A 112 4.86 2.00 8.76
C VAL A 112 6.15 1.24 9.08
N ASP A 113 6.16 0.30 10.04
CA ASP A 113 7.35 -0.53 10.30
C ASP A 113 7.76 -1.33 9.08
N TYR A 114 6.79 -1.99 8.42
CA TYR A 114 7.02 -2.73 7.18
C TYR A 114 7.65 -1.83 6.12
N CYS A 115 7.08 -0.64 5.89
CA CYS A 115 7.58 0.28 4.88
C CYS A 115 9.02 0.75 5.15
N LEU A 116 9.35 1.00 6.42
CA LEU A 116 10.69 1.40 6.83
C LEU A 116 11.69 0.24 6.75
N ALA A 117 11.26 -0.98 7.12
CA ALA A 117 12.08 -2.18 7.04
C ALA A 117 12.45 -2.54 5.59
N GLU A 118 11.50 -2.38 4.67
CA GLU A 118 11.71 -2.56 3.23
C GLU A 118 12.41 -1.35 2.57
N GLY A 119 12.63 -0.27 3.31
CA GLY A 119 13.33 0.92 2.84
C GLY A 119 12.64 1.63 1.68
N TYR A 120 11.31 1.75 1.72
CA TYR A 120 10.57 2.54 0.72
C TYR A 120 10.96 4.02 0.77
N ASP A 121 11.03 4.67 -0.40
CA ASP A 121 11.49 6.05 -0.52
C ASP A 121 10.45 7.05 0.00
N ILE A 122 9.17 6.71 -0.20
CA ILE A 122 8.01 7.48 0.26
C ILE A 122 7.06 6.55 1.03
N VAL A 123 6.64 6.97 2.23
CA VAL A 123 5.55 6.35 2.99
C VAL A 123 4.31 7.22 2.82
N HIS A 124 3.34 6.75 2.02
CA HIS A 124 2.10 7.47 1.74
C HIS A 124 0.96 6.98 2.64
N PHE A 125 0.21 7.92 3.24
CA PHE A 125 -0.98 7.64 4.03
C PHE A 125 -1.99 8.78 3.96
N HIS A 126 -3.27 8.45 4.08
CA HIS A 126 -4.35 9.43 4.12
C HIS A 126 -4.42 10.10 5.48
N THR A 127 -4.68 11.41 5.49
CA THR A 127 -4.79 12.17 6.73
C THR A 127 -5.74 13.36 6.62
N CYS A 128 -6.35 13.73 7.74
CA CYS A 128 -7.19 14.92 7.82
C CYS A 128 -7.06 15.58 9.21
N THR A 129 -7.91 16.57 9.47
CA THR A 129 -7.91 17.35 10.72
C THR A 129 -9.06 16.95 11.64
N THR A 130 -8.78 16.61 12.90
CA THR A 130 -9.80 16.34 13.93
C THR A 130 -10.57 17.61 14.35
N SER A 131 -11.65 17.47 15.12
CA SER A 131 -12.45 18.62 15.59
C SER A 131 -11.67 19.62 16.46
N ASP A 132 -10.59 19.17 17.08
CA ASP A 132 -9.64 19.94 17.91
C ASP A 132 -8.35 20.30 17.17
N GLY A 133 -8.36 20.20 15.83
CA GLY A 133 -7.31 20.73 14.95
C GLY A 133 -6.06 19.86 14.84
N VAL A 134 -6.12 18.57 15.18
CA VAL A 134 -4.99 17.62 15.18
C VAL A 134 -4.97 16.79 13.89
N GLY A 135 -3.79 16.44 13.37
CA GLY A 135 -3.71 15.52 12.25
C GLY A 135 -4.05 14.09 12.66
N VAL A 136 -4.94 13.44 11.93
CA VAL A 136 -5.32 12.04 12.13
C VAL A 136 -5.07 11.24 10.86
N VAL A 137 -4.56 10.02 10.99
CA VAL A 137 -4.45 9.09 9.87
C VAL A 137 -5.82 8.44 9.63
N THR A 138 -6.26 8.35 8.38
CA THR A 138 -7.53 7.72 8.00
C THR A 138 -7.30 6.53 7.08
N GLU A 139 -8.31 5.66 6.93
CA GLU A 139 -8.19 4.52 6.02
C GLU A 139 -8.25 4.99 4.57
N TYR A 140 -9.24 5.81 4.19
CA TYR A 140 -9.44 6.23 2.80
C TYR A 140 -9.49 7.75 2.68
N SER A 141 -9.57 8.21 1.43
CA SER A 141 -9.74 9.61 1.03
C SER A 141 -11.13 10.19 1.32
N ASP A 142 -12.04 9.47 1.96
CA ASP A 142 -13.27 10.06 2.52
C ASP A 142 -13.06 10.59 3.95
N HIS A 143 -11.90 10.28 4.55
CA HIS A 143 -11.48 10.64 5.90
C HIS A 143 -12.47 10.21 7.00
N ILE A 144 -13.20 9.12 6.77
CA ILE A 144 -14.08 8.52 7.77
C ILE A 144 -13.36 7.44 8.56
N ILE A 145 -13.76 7.25 9.81
CA ILE A 145 -13.39 6.08 10.62
C ILE A 145 -14.60 5.15 10.64
N SER A 146 -14.43 3.97 10.07
CA SER A 146 -15.51 2.99 9.88
C SER A 146 -15.80 2.21 11.16
N ALA A 147 -17.07 2.15 11.59
CA ALA A 147 -17.48 1.30 12.71
C ALA A 147 -17.39 -0.21 12.39
N GLY A 148 -17.36 -0.57 11.11
CA GLY A 148 -17.18 -1.96 10.70
C GLY A 148 -15.79 -2.52 11.00
N ARG A 149 -14.80 -1.64 11.17
CA ARG A 149 -13.38 -2.00 11.34
C ARG A 149 -12.78 -1.42 12.61
N SER A 150 -13.59 -0.78 13.44
CA SER A 150 -13.12 -0.12 14.64
C SER A 150 -14.10 -0.33 15.78
N SER A 151 -13.69 0.04 17.00
CA SER A 151 -14.53 -0.02 18.19
C SER A 151 -15.66 1.02 18.20
N LEU A 152 -15.78 1.86 17.17
CA LEU A 152 -16.85 2.85 17.07
C LEU A 152 -18.23 2.20 16.95
N TYR A 153 -19.24 2.90 17.46
CA TYR A 153 -20.62 2.43 17.35
C TYR A 153 -21.24 2.73 15.99
N LEU A 154 -20.83 3.83 15.36
CA LEU A 154 -21.29 4.33 14.08
C LEU A 154 -20.08 4.84 13.29
N THR A 155 -20.11 4.68 11.98
CA THR A 155 -19.11 5.28 11.08
C THR A 155 -19.18 6.80 11.19
N GLN A 156 -18.04 7.45 11.36
CA GLN A 156 -18.01 8.88 11.64
C GLN A 156 -16.88 9.57 10.86
N ASP A 157 -17.16 10.79 10.40
CA ASP A 157 -16.16 11.70 9.87
C ASP A 157 -15.16 12.06 10.98
N ALA A 158 -13.87 11.79 10.75
CA ALA A 158 -12.83 11.99 11.76
C ALA A 158 -12.75 13.45 12.25
N ARG A 159 -13.19 14.41 11.43
CA ARG A 159 -13.19 15.84 11.76
C ARG A 159 -14.27 16.23 12.76
N GLN A 160 -15.24 15.34 13.01
CA GLN A 160 -16.27 15.50 14.04
C GLN A 160 -15.86 14.88 15.38
N MET A 161 -14.69 14.25 15.44
CA MET A 161 -14.16 13.59 16.62
C MET A 161 -12.94 14.34 17.12
N THR A 162 -12.76 14.37 18.45
CA THR A 162 -11.52 14.88 19.05
C THR A 162 -10.39 13.87 18.86
N ALA A 163 -9.14 14.32 18.86
CA ALA A 163 -7.98 13.43 18.80
C ALA A 163 -7.99 12.42 19.96
N ALA A 164 -8.40 12.83 21.16
CA ALA A 164 -8.52 11.94 22.31
C ALA A 164 -9.53 10.80 22.07
N THR A 165 -10.69 11.11 21.47
CA THR A 165 -11.68 10.09 21.09
C THR A 165 -11.10 9.13 20.04
N ILE A 166 -10.43 9.67 19.02
CA ILE A 166 -9.85 8.89 17.93
C ILE A 166 -8.76 7.95 18.48
N GLN A 167 -7.82 8.44 19.28
CA GLN A 167 -6.74 7.61 19.84
C GLN A 167 -7.26 6.48 20.74
N SER A 168 -8.45 6.63 21.33
CA SER A 168 -9.12 5.56 22.09
C SER A 168 -9.81 4.51 21.19
N THR A 169 -9.91 4.77 19.89
CA THR A 169 -10.55 3.89 18.91
C THR A 169 -9.61 2.73 18.58
N LEU A 170 -10.10 1.50 18.80
CA LEU A 170 -9.37 0.27 18.53
C LEU A 170 -9.80 -0.32 17.19
N ASN A 171 -8.86 -0.51 16.28
CA ASN A 171 -9.10 -1.08 14.96
C ASN A 171 -8.94 -2.60 14.92
N TYR A 172 -9.83 -3.24 14.17
CA TYR A 172 -9.90 -4.67 13.90
C TYR A 172 -9.35 -4.94 12.50
N ALA A 173 -8.03 -5.07 12.44
CA ALA A 173 -7.30 -5.26 11.19
C ALA A 173 -7.33 -6.71 10.66
N GLY A 174 -7.79 -7.65 11.49
CA GLY A 174 -7.73 -9.10 11.29
C GLY A 174 -8.17 -9.79 12.59
N ASP A 175 -8.58 -11.05 12.49
CA ASP A 175 -8.52 -11.99 13.63
C ASP A 175 -7.69 -13.20 13.19
N GLU A 176 -6.98 -13.79 14.15
CA GLU A 176 -6.09 -14.95 13.91
C GLU A 176 -6.85 -16.23 13.62
N ASN A 177 -8.17 -16.27 13.80
CA ASN A 177 -9.01 -17.47 13.59
C ASN A 177 -10.22 -17.15 12.71
N ASP A 178 -10.08 -16.20 11.79
CA ASP A 178 -11.22 -15.80 11.02
C ASP A 178 -10.88 -15.37 9.57
N PRO A 179 -11.54 -15.94 8.55
CA PRO A 179 -11.11 -15.77 7.16
C PRO A 179 -11.90 -14.78 6.30
N ARG A 180 -12.96 -14.12 6.80
CA ARG A 180 -13.84 -13.30 5.94
C ARG A 180 -13.56 -11.81 6.09
N THR A 181 -13.46 -11.07 4.99
CA THR A 181 -13.37 -9.61 5.03
C THR A 181 -14.75 -8.99 5.32
N PHE A 182 -14.81 -8.01 6.23
CA PHE A 182 -16.01 -7.20 6.49
C PHE A 182 -16.46 -6.41 5.23
N GLN A 183 -17.78 -6.31 5.00
CA GLN A 183 -18.38 -5.58 3.87
C GLN A 183 -18.78 -4.15 4.25
N TRP A 184 -18.38 -3.17 3.43
CA TRP A 184 -18.88 -1.80 3.55
C TRP A 184 -20.35 -1.74 3.11
N GLY A 185 -21.24 -1.20 3.95
CA GLY A 185 -22.70 -1.21 3.73
C GLY A 185 -23.47 -2.28 4.51
N ASP A 186 -22.80 -3.12 5.31
CA ASP A 186 -23.44 -3.77 6.46
C ASP A 186 -23.65 -2.71 7.55
N ASP A 187 -24.56 -1.77 7.29
CA ASP A 187 -25.04 -0.75 8.23
C ASP A 187 -25.89 -1.36 9.36
N ASP A 188 -25.87 -2.68 9.51
CA ASP A 188 -26.64 -3.37 10.52
C ASP A 188 -26.02 -3.09 11.88
N VAL A 189 -26.57 -2.07 12.53
CA VAL A 189 -26.41 -1.66 13.93
C VAL A 189 -26.77 -2.79 14.92
N ASP A 190 -27.10 -3.98 14.41
CA ASP A 190 -27.39 -5.19 15.15
C ASP A 190 -26.13 -5.68 15.91
N LEU A 191 -26.07 -5.27 17.17
CA LEU A 191 -25.07 -5.69 18.15
C LEU A 191 -24.95 -7.22 18.29
N THR A 192 -25.96 -7.99 17.88
CA THR A 192 -25.90 -9.46 17.93
C THR A 192 -25.07 -10.06 16.78
N LYS A 193 -25.00 -9.37 15.64
CA LYS A 193 -24.09 -9.68 14.52
C LYS A 193 -22.66 -9.20 14.75
N ARG A 194 -22.42 -8.29 15.72
CA ARG A 194 -21.05 -7.89 16.13
C ARG A 194 -20.21 -9.03 16.73
N LYS A 195 -20.79 -10.19 17.05
CA LYS A 195 -20.05 -11.40 17.46
C LYS A 195 -19.34 -12.08 16.29
N ASP A 196 -19.71 -11.73 15.07
CA ASP A 196 -19.14 -12.12 13.79
C ASP A 196 -18.20 -10.99 13.33
N ARG A 197 -17.14 -10.72 14.09
CA ARG A 197 -16.01 -9.93 13.57
C ARG A 197 -15.16 -10.83 12.70
N ARG A 198 -15.81 -11.42 11.70
CA ARG A 198 -15.16 -12.35 10.82
C ARG A 198 -14.02 -11.66 10.07
N GLY A 199 -12.89 -12.36 10.04
CA GLY A 199 -11.54 -12.17 9.47
C GLY A 199 -10.81 -10.85 9.41
N GLY A 200 -11.41 -9.77 9.89
CA GLY A 200 -10.87 -8.44 9.74
C GLY A 200 -10.39 -8.11 8.32
N TRP A 201 -9.57 -7.09 8.23
CA TRP A 201 -9.31 -6.33 7.00
C TRP A 201 -8.37 -7.07 6.03
N TYR A 202 -7.35 -7.80 6.50
CA TYR A 202 -6.30 -8.38 5.63
C TYR A 202 -6.02 -9.87 5.87
N GLY A 203 -6.84 -10.54 6.67
CA GLY A 203 -6.63 -11.92 7.11
C GLY A 203 -5.82 -12.04 8.40
N TRP A 204 -5.24 -13.22 8.56
CA TRP A 204 -4.95 -13.91 9.83
C TRP A 204 -3.92 -13.27 10.77
N LEU A 205 -3.15 -12.27 10.34
CA LEU A 205 -1.96 -11.81 11.09
C LEU A 205 -1.90 -10.30 11.31
N ALA A 206 -2.89 -9.54 10.84
CA ALA A 206 -2.91 -8.11 11.08
C ALA A 206 -3.34 -7.83 12.54
N GLN A 207 -2.37 -7.50 13.39
CA GLN A 207 -2.60 -7.20 14.79
C GLN A 207 -3.58 -6.01 14.95
N ARG A 208 -4.44 -6.08 15.97
CA ARG A 208 -5.29 -4.96 16.37
C ARG A 208 -4.43 -3.79 16.82
N TYR A 209 -4.83 -2.56 16.51
CA TYR A 209 -4.08 -1.35 16.85
C TYR A 209 -5.01 -0.19 17.17
N TYR A 210 -4.54 0.77 17.95
CA TYR A 210 -5.26 2.03 18.17
C TYR A 210 -5.08 2.97 16.98
N GLN A 211 -6.15 3.70 16.62
CA GLN A 211 -6.11 4.64 15.50
C GLN A 211 -4.98 5.68 15.72
N PRO A 212 -4.01 5.76 14.81
CA PRO A 212 -2.87 6.66 14.98
C PRO A 212 -3.22 8.10 14.58
N LEU A 213 -2.57 9.05 15.25
CA LEU A 213 -2.50 10.42 14.78
C LEU A 213 -1.42 10.56 13.71
N ALA A 214 -1.45 11.64 12.92
CA ALA A 214 -0.40 11.93 11.95
C ALA A 214 0.96 12.13 12.67
N SER A 215 0.95 12.75 13.85
CA SER A 215 2.12 12.86 14.73
C SER A 215 2.74 11.51 15.10
N ASP A 216 1.92 10.46 15.30
CA ASP A 216 2.44 9.12 15.63
C ASP A 216 3.22 8.52 14.47
N PHE A 217 2.74 8.74 13.25
CA PHE A 217 3.43 8.29 12.03
C PHE A 217 4.67 9.10 11.75
N LEU A 218 4.62 10.44 11.85
CA LEU A 218 5.79 11.30 11.68
C LEU A 218 6.91 10.93 12.66
N ARG A 219 6.60 10.75 13.94
CA ARG A 219 7.55 10.29 14.96
C ARG A 219 8.15 8.92 14.65
N LYS A 220 7.41 8.05 13.96
CA LYS A 220 7.86 6.70 13.63
C LYS A 220 8.74 6.67 12.39
N ILE A 221 8.35 7.42 11.37
CA ILE A 221 9.11 7.64 10.14
C ILE A 221 10.43 8.33 10.49
N ASP A 222 10.40 9.40 11.29
CA ASP A 222 11.58 10.05 11.87
C ASP A 222 12.65 10.35 10.81
N ALA A 223 12.20 10.91 9.68
CA ALA A 223 12.98 11.17 8.48
C ALA A 223 13.63 9.95 7.81
N LYS A 224 13.42 8.70 8.23
CA LYS A 224 14.01 7.51 7.57
C LYS A 224 13.45 7.26 6.16
N SER A 225 12.35 7.90 5.83
CA SER A 225 11.67 7.92 4.53
C SER A 225 10.93 9.25 4.39
N VAL A 226 10.57 9.63 3.16
CA VAL A 226 9.72 10.81 2.95
C VAL A 226 8.29 10.46 3.32
N ALA A 227 7.67 11.24 4.21
CA ALA A 227 6.25 11.09 4.55
C ALA A 227 5.39 11.81 3.51
N LEU A 228 4.44 11.13 2.89
CA LEU A 228 3.42 11.75 2.05
C LEU A 228 2.06 11.69 2.76
N LEU A 229 1.63 12.84 3.27
CA LEU A 229 0.39 13.06 3.99
C LEU A 229 -0.69 13.47 2.98
N ASP A 230 -1.48 12.52 2.47
CA ASP A 230 -2.54 12.81 1.49
C ASP A 230 -3.79 13.35 2.18
N CYS A 231 -4.03 14.64 1.99
CA CYS A 231 -5.15 15.39 2.55
C CYS A 231 -6.23 15.68 1.51
N SER A 232 -6.27 14.97 0.38
CA SER A 232 -7.16 15.29 -0.75
C SER A 232 -8.48 14.50 -0.71
N PRO A 233 -9.54 14.98 -0.04
CA PRO A 233 -10.73 14.19 0.16
C PRO A 233 -11.50 13.97 -1.15
N ASP A 234 -12.05 12.79 -1.42
CA ASP A 234 -12.89 12.56 -2.61
C ASP A 234 -14.14 13.45 -2.53
N PRO A 235 -14.36 14.41 -3.45
CA PRO A 235 -15.44 15.39 -3.34
C PRO A 235 -16.83 14.76 -3.47
N GLU A 236 -16.95 13.56 -4.05
CA GLU A 236 -18.22 12.83 -4.11
C GLU A 236 -18.56 12.13 -2.79
N ARG A 237 -17.57 11.92 -1.92
CA ARG A 237 -17.70 11.19 -0.65
C ARG A 237 -17.55 12.07 0.57
N ALA A 238 -16.84 13.18 0.44
CA ALA A 238 -16.55 14.13 1.49
C ALA A 238 -17.39 15.41 1.33
N ALA A 239 -18.24 15.70 2.30
CA ALA A 239 -19.15 16.85 2.25
C ALA A 239 -18.50 18.17 2.73
N TYR A 240 -17.21 18.39 2.46
CA TYR A 240 -16.45 19.50 3.02
C TYR A 240 -15.24 19.93 2.16
N PRO A 241 -14.74 21.17 2.32
CA PRO A 241 -13.63 21.66 1.51
C PRO A 241 -12.29 21.07 1.97
N GLU A 242 -11.40 20.82 1.01
CA GLU A 242 -10.04 20.32 1.26
C GLU A 242 -9.23 21.23 2.21
N SER A 243 -9.52 22.53 2.22
CA SER A 243 -8.89 23.50 3.13
C SER A 243 -9.03 23.13 4.61
N ASP A 244 -10.12 22.45 4.99
CA ASP A 244 -10.33 22.00 6.37
C ASP A 244 -9.49 20.76 6.69
N ALA A 245 -9.17 19.93 5.70
CA ALA A 245 -8.43 18.69 5.89
C ALA A 245 -6.96 18.94 6.24
N ILE A 246 -6.35 20.00 5.68
CA ILE A 246 -4.90 20.23 5.73
C ILE A 246 -4.39 20.88 7.03
N ILE A 247 -5.26 21.45 7.88
CA ILE A 247 -4.88 22.26 9.04
C ILE A 247 -4.04 21.46 10.06
N GLY A 248 -4.58 20.32 10.51
CA GLY A 248 -3.94 19.41 11.46
C GLY A 248 -2.64 18.81 10.91
N PRO A 249 -2.63 18.21 9.71
CA PRO A 249 -1.42 17.72 9.05
C PRO A 249 -0.30 18.77 8.93
N MET A 250 -0.62 20.01 8.51
CA MET A 250 0.38 21.09 8.48
C MET A 250 0.94 21.39 9.87
N ARG A 251 0.08 21.49 10.89
CA ARG A 251 0.49 21.73 12.27
C ARG A 251 1.40 20.61 12.78
N ASP A 252 1.07 19.36 12.49
CA ASP A 252 1.84 18.20 12.93
C ASP A 252 3.22 18.15 12.26
N VAL A 253 3.31 18.46 10.95
CA VAL A 253 4.59 18.58 10.23
C VAL A 253 5.48 19.66 10.87
N LEU A 254 4.92 20.85 11.14
CA LEU A 254 5.66 21.94 11.78
C LEU A 254 6.11 21.57 13.20
N ALA A 255 5.25 20.91 13.98
CA ALA A 255 5.56 20.50 15.36
C ALA A 255 6.67 19.43 15.43
N HIS A 256 6.86 18.64 14.38
CA HIS A 256 7.91 17.62 14.29
C HIS A 256 9.16 18.08 13.53
N CYS A 257 9.23 19.36 13.13
CA CYS A 257 10.29 19.87 12.26
C CYS A 257 10.46 19.00 10.99
N ALA A 258 9.35 18.54 10.42
CA ALA A 258 9.33 17.52 9.37
C ALA A 258 9.31 18.08 7.94
N GLN A 259 9.42 19.40 7.78
CA GLN A 259 9.27 20.10 6.50
C GLN A 259 10.20 19.58 5.40
N SER A 260 11.44 19.20 5.73
CA SER A 260 12.43 18.74 4.75
C SER A 260 12.22 17.30 4.28
N TRP A 261 11.36 16.52 4.95
CA TRP A 261 11.12 15.10 4.64
C TRP A 261 9.62 14.76 4.62
N SER A 262 8.74 15.75 4.55
CA SER A 262 7.28 15.56 4.46
C SER A 262 6.70 16.34 3.29
N MET A 263 5.83 15.67 2.54
CA MET A 263 4.99 16.27 1.51
C MET A 263 3.53 16.24 1.98
N ILE A 264 2.75 17.27 1.63
CA ILE A 264 1.29 17.26 1.82
C ILE A 264 0.60 17.18 0.47
N GLY A 265 -0.20 16.11 0.30
CA GLY A 265 -1.00 15.84 -0.88
C GLY A 265 -2.29 16.66 -0.89
N VAL A 266 -2.54 17.37 -1.98
CA VAL A 266 -3.71 18.24 -2.18
C VAL A 266 -4.20 18.17 -3.62
N ARG A 267 -5.44 18.60 -3.87
CA ARG A 267 -6.07 18.66 -5.18
C ARG A 267 -6.28 20.08 -5.67
N GLU A 268 -6.46 21.03 -4.77
CA GLU A 268 -6.67 22.43 -5.14
C GLU A 268 -5.34 23.21 -5.13
N ILE A 269 -5.06 23.93 -6.21
CA ILE A 269 -3.83 24.75 -6.35
C ILE A 269 -3.72 25.80 -5.23
N GLN A 270 -4.86 26.32 -4.76
CA GLN A 270 -4.90 27.25 -3.63
C GLN A 270 -4.40 26.61 -2.32
N ASN A 271 -4.77 25.35 -2.06
CA ASN A 271 -4.32 24.61 -0.89
C ASN A 271 -2.84 24.23 -1.03
N ALA A 272 -2.37 23.90 -2.24
CA ALA A 272 -0.94 23.69 -2.50
C ALA A 272 -0.11 24.94 -2.17
N THR A 273 -0.60 26.12 -2.57
CA THR A 273 0.03 27.40 -2.22
C THR A 273 0.06 27.64 -0.71
N THR A 274 -1.02 27.26 -0.01
CA THR A 274 -1.13 27.39 1.45
C THR A 274 -0.11 26.49 2.17
N VAL A 275 0.02 25.24 1.74
CA VAL A 275 1.03 24.29 2.22
C VAL A 275 2.44 24.85 2.00
N ARG A 276 2.73 25.33 0.78
CA ARG A 276 4.04 25.91 0.44
C ARG A 276 4.39 27.13 1.28
N ASN A 277 3.42 27.98 1.60
CA ASN A 277 3.63 29.15 2.45
C ASN A 277 4.05 28.78 3.89
N GLN A 278 3.84 27.53 4.32
CA GLN A 278 4.34 27.00 5.60
C GLN A 278 5.75 26.38 5.47
N GLY A 279 6.38 26.46 4.29
CA GLY A 279 7.67 25.83 4.01
C GLY A 279 7.59 24.31 3.85
N ILE A 280 6.42 23.76 3.54
CA ILE A 280 6.18 22.33 3.33
C ILE A 280 6.02 22.09 1.82
N GLU A 281 6.56 20.99 1.30
CA GLU A 281 6.43 20.65 -0.13
C GLU A 281 5.00 20.15 -0.45
N PRO A 282 4.25 20.84 -1.33
CA PRO A 282 2.97 20.32 -1.80
C PRO A 282 3.16 19.31 -2.95
N ILE A 283 2.31 18.29 -2.99
CA ILE A 283 2.19 17.40 -4.16
C ILE A 283 0.74 17.34 -4.63
N MET A 284 0.52 17.49 -5.94
CA MET A 284 -0.82 17.41 -6.50
C MET A 284 -1.28 15.96 -6.60
N VAL A 285 -2.47 15.66 -6.08
CA VAL A 285 -3.12 14.34 -6.10
C VAL A 285 -4.49 14.47 -6.77
N PRO A 286 -4.55 14.60 -8.12
CA PRO A 286 -5.81 14.68 -8.84
C PRO A 286 -6.64 13.41 -8.69
N LEU A 287 -7.95 13.54 -8.96
CA LEU A 287 -8.84 12.40 -9.02
C LEU A 287 -8.38 11.39 -10.08
N ARG A 288 -8.65 10.13 -9.79
CA ARG A 288 -8.47 9.03 -10.73
C ARG A 288 -9.46 9.18 -11.89
N PRO A 289 -9.01 9.14 -13.15
CA PRO A 289 -9.90 9.11 -14.31
C PRO A 289 -10.91 7.97 -14.26
N ALA A 290 -12.13 8.25 -14.72
CA ALA A 290 -13.17 7.22 -14.85
C ALA A 290 -12.75 6.13 -15.85
N THR A 291 -12.08 6.53 -16.94
CA THR A 291 -11.67 5.65 -18.03
C THR A 291 -10.16 5.55 -18.16
N TRP A 292 -9.68 4.40 -18.63
CA TRP A 292 -8.29 4.18 -19.03
C TRP A 292 -7.92 4.99 -20.28
N GLY A 293 -6.68 5.46 -20.33
CA GLY A 293 -6.15 6.24 -21.44
C GLY A 293 -6.69 7.66 -21.52
N ASP A 294 -7.14 8.24 -20.40
CA ASP A 294 -7.62 9.63 -20.38
C ASP A 294 -6.46 10.58 -20.70
N ALA A 295 -6.60 11.33 -21.80
CA ALA A 295 -5.60 12.28 -22.27
C ALA A 295 -5.83 13.71 -21.72
N THR A 296 -6.87 13.91 -20.92
CA THR A 296 -7.21 15.20 -20.34
C THR A 296 -6.25 15.52 -19.20
N LEU A 297 -5.62 16.70 -19.26
CA LEU A 297 -4.81 17.19 -18.15
C LEU A 297 -5.73 17.53 -16.97
N PRO A 298 -5.49 16.99 -15.75
CA PRO A 298 -6.27 17.39 -14.57
C PRO A 298 -6.09 18.87 -14.22
N TYR A 299 -4.92 19.43 -14.54
CA TYR A 299 -4.61 20.86 -14.38
C TYR A 299 -3.85 21.36 -15.60
N PRO A 300 -4.11 22.59 -16.08
CA PRO A 300 -3.22 23.24 -17.02
C PRO A 300 -1.80 23.30 -16.44
N VAL A 301 -0.80 22.87 -17.21
CA VAL A 301 0.62 22.88 -16.79
C VAL A 301 1.06 24.28 -16.34
N ALA A 302 0.62 25.32 -17.07
CA ALA A 302 0.95 26.70 -16.76
C ALA A 302 0.52 27.10 -15.34
N ASP A 303 -0.64 26.63 -14.88
CA ASP A 303 -1.18 26.98 -13.57
C ASP A 303 -0.34 26.36 -12.43
N LEU A 304 0.10 25.10 -12.60
CA LEU A 304 0.98 24.46 -11.62
C LEU A 304 2.35 25.15 -11.55
N THR A 305 2.93 25.47 -12.70
CA THR A 305 4.23 26.17 -12.77
C THR A 305 4.15 27.59 -12.19
N ALA A 306 3.05 28.32 -12.45
CA ALA A 306 2.83 29.66 -11.91
C ALA A 306 2.64 29.64 -10.39
N ALA A 307 2.00 28.60 -9.86
CA ALA A 307 1.90 28.34 -8.43
C ALA A 307 3.23 27.85 -7.81
N GLY A 308 4.25 27.54 -8.64
CA GLY A 308 5.55 26.97 -8.25
C GLY A 308 5.40 25.66 -7.50
N ILE A 309 4.57 24.78 -8.04
CA ILE A 309 4.37 23.40 -7.60
C ILE A 309 5.32 22.51 -8.38
N GLU A 310 6.05 21.63 -7.70
CA GLU A 310 7.08 20.80 -8.32
C GLU A 310 6.68 19.32 -8.42
N TRP A 311 5.69 18.85 -7.66
CA TRP A 311 5.32 17.43 -7.59
C TRP A 311 3.88 17.16 -8.00
N ILE A 312 3.66 16.04 -8.69
CA ILE A 312 2.33 15.52 -9.02
C ILE A 312 2.31 13.98 -9.01
N ALA A 313 1.28 13.39 -8.40
CA ALA A 313 1.03 11.95 -8.39
C ALA A 313 -0.21 11.60 -9.23
N LEU A 314 -0.01 10.99 -10.39
CA LEU A 314 -1.04 10.67 -11.37
C LEU A 314 -1.42 9.20 -11.32
N SER A 315 -2.72 8.88 -11.42
CA SER A 315 -3.16 7.49 -11.63
C SER A 315 -2.60 6.92 -12.93
N SER A 316 -2.24 5.62 -12.93
CA SER A 316 -1.85 4.90 -14.14
C SER A 316 -2.92 4.88 -15.24
N ARG A 317 -4.18 5.26 -14.95
CA ARG A 317 -5.25 5.40 -15.94
C ARG A 317 -5.09 6.57 -16.90
N TYR A 318 -4.26 7.56 -16.59
CA TYR A 318 -3.98 8.64 -17.55
C TYR A 318 -3.19 8.10 -18.75
N ALA A 319 -3.36 8.73 -19.91
CA ALA A 319 -2.56 8.47 -21.10
C ALA A 319 -1.12 8.93 -20.90
N ASP A 320 -0.18 8.29 -21.60
CA ASP A 320 1.25 8.63 -21.57
C ASP A 320 1.51 10.11 -21.89
N SER A 321 0.70 10.72 -22.77
CA SER A 321 0.78 12.13 -23.12
C SER A 321 0.60 13.07 -21.91
N VAL A 322 -0.19 12.67 -20.91
CA VAL A 322 -0.40 13.46 -19.68
C VAL A 322 0.85 13.41 -18.81
N PHE A 323 1.43 12.22 -18.61
CA PHE A 323 2.69 12.05 -17.89
C PHE A 323 3.82 12.84 -18.54
N THR A 324 3.95 12.73 -19.87
CA THR A 324 4.95 13.47 -20.65
C THR A 324 4.76 14.98 -20.52
N ALA A 325 3.52 15.49 -20.59
CA ALA A 325 3.25 16.92 -20.49
C ALA A 325 3.74 17.53 -19.16
N TYR A 326 3.50 16.88 -18.02
CA TYR A 326 3.99 17.38 -16.73
C TYR A 326 5.49 17.20 -16.57
N LYS A 327 6.05 16.06 -17.02
CA LYS A 327 7.49 15.82 -16.99
C LYS A 327 8.26 16.87 -17.80
N ASP A 328 7.80 17.16 -19.02
CA ASP A 328 8.46 18.11 -19.92
C ASP A 328 8.37 19.56 -19.41
N ALA A 329 7.41 19.83 -18.53
CA ALA A 329 7.30 21.09 -17.80
C ALA A 329 8.21 21.18 -16.56
N GLY A 330 8.99 20.13 -16.26
CA GLY A 330 9.94 20.10 -15.15
C GLY A 330 9.38 19.57 -13.83
N LEU A 331 8.12 19.10 -13.80
CA LEU A 331 7.55 18.52 -12.57
C LEU A 331 8.12 17.12 -12.30
N GLN A 332 8.26 16.79 -11.03
CA GLN A 332 8.51 15.43 -10.54
C GLN A 332 7.19 14.65 -10.55
N VAL A 333 7.07 13.73 -11.50
CA VAL A 333 5.83 12.96 -11.73
C VAL A 333 5.93 11.57 -11.12
N LEU A 334 5.00 11.21 -10.24
CA LEU A 334 4.83 9.85 -9.71
C LEU A 334 3.62 9.18 -10.36
N MET A 335 3.76 7.89 -10.70
CA MET A 335 2.62 7.06 -11.14
C MET A 335 2.01 6.30 -9.96
N ARG A 336 0.73 6.51 -9.65
CA ARG A 336 -0.06 5.67 -8.75
C ARG A 336 -0.58 4.47 -9.52
N GLY A 337 0.06 3.32 -9.33
CA GLY A 337 -0.08 2.16 -10.20
C GLY A 337 -0.95 1.02 -9.66
N THR A 338 -0.81 -0.14 -10.31
CA THR A 338 -1.39 -1.46 -10.05
C THR A 338 -0.41 -2.41 -9.37
N SER A 339 0.79 -1.94 -9.02
CA SER A 339 1.90 -2.70 -8.41
C SER A 339 2.54 -3.74 -9.32
N ARG A 340 2.24 -3.73 -10.62
CA ARG A 340 2.80 -4.69 -11.59
C ARG A 340 4.19 -4.27 -12.06
N GLN A 341 5.05 -5.24 -12.37
CA GLN A 341 6.38 -5.02 -12.94
C GLN A 341 6.31 -4.48 -14.39
N SER A 342 5.26 -4.79 -15.13
CA SER A 342 4.96 -4.16 -16.42
C SER A 342 4.77 -2.64 -16.32
N GLU A 343 4.29 -2.13 -15.17
CA GLU A 343 4.24 -0.67 -14.95
C GLU A 343 5.62 -0.07 -14.74
N TYR A 344 6.57 -0.80 -14.14
CA TYR A 344 7.94 -0.31 -14.04
C TYR A 344 8.55 -0.06 -15.42
N ALA A 345 8.30 -0.95 -16.38
CA ALA A 345 8.73 -0.75 -17.76
C ALA A 345 8.11 0.53 -18.37
N ARG A 346 6.83 0.80 -18.09
CA ARG A 346 6.14 2.02 -18.52
C ARG A 346 6.72 3.27 -17.85
N VAL A 347 6.89 3.27 -16.54
CA VAL A 347 7.49 4.36 -15.75
C VAL A 347 8.90 4.69 -16.26
N SER A 348 9.70 3.66 -16.54
CA SER A 348 11.05 3.80 -17.09
C SER A 348 11.03 4.38 -18.51
N ALA A 349 10.13 3.91 -19.38
CA ALA A 349 9.98 4.42 -20.75
C ALA A 349 9.53 5.89 -20.78
N LEU A 350 8.66 6.28 -19.86
CA LEU A 350 8.22 7.68 -19.70
C LEU A 350 9.31 8.58 -19.12
N GLY A 351 10.29 8.02 -18.40
CA GLY A 351 11.34 8.78 -17.71
C GLY A 351 10.81 9.68 -16.59
N ILE A 352 9.66 9.33 -16.00
CA ILE A 352 9.07 10.05 -14.86
C ILE A 352 9.77 9.65 -13.55
N ARG A 353 9.50 10.37 -12.45
CA ARG A 353 10.25 10.26 -11.20
C ARG A 353 10.21 8.86 -10.57
N GLY A 354 9.07 8.20 -10.65
CA GLY A 354 8.89 6.86 -10.09
C GLY A 354 7.41 6.51 -9.91
N ALA A 355 7.11 5.66 -8.94
CA ALA A 355 5.75 5.18 -8.70
C ALA A 355 5.38 5.07 -7.21
N LEU A 356 4.09 5.24 -6.93
CA LEU A 356 3.43 4.89 -5.68
C LEU A 356 2.64 3.60 -5.91
N GLN A 357 2.97 2.56 -5.16
CA GLN A 357 2.43 1.21 -5.39
C GLN A 357 1.87 0.63 -4.10
N TYR A 358 0.84 -0.20 -4.22
CA TYR A 358 0.28 -0.90 -3.07
C TYR A 358 1.08 -2.14 -2.68
N ASP A 359 1.78 -2.76 -3.63
CA ASP A 359 2.82 -3.78 -3.39
C ASP A 359 4.16 -3.31 -3.97
N PRO A 360 4.83 -2.36 -3.30
CA PRO A 360 6.09 -1.80 -3.77
C PRO A 360 7.25 -2.82 -3.74
N SER A 361 7.19 -3.86 -2.90
CA SER A 361 8.18 -4.94 -2.89
C SER A 361 8.14 -5.74 -4.19
N TYR A 362 6.93 -6.15 -4.61
CA TYR A 362 6.76 -6.84 -5.88
C TYR A 362 7.11 -5.96 -7.08
N TYR A 363 6.67 -4.69 -7.07
CA TYR A 363 6.97 -3.72 -8.12
C TYR A 363 8.48 -3.51 -8.33
N ARG A 364 9.26 -3.45 -7.24
CA ARG A 364 10.73 -3.32 -7.28
C ARG A 364 11.41 -4.49 -8.00
N GLY A 365 10.73 -5.62 -8.10
CA GLY A 365 11.28 -6.81 -8.71
C GLY A 365 12.31 -7.51 -7.81
N PRO A 366 12.63 -8.76 -8.15
CA PRO A 366 13.65 -9.50 -7.43
C PRO A 366 15.03 -8.93 -7.77
N GLY A 367 16.03 -9.26 -6.95
CA GLY A 367 17.44 -8.84 -7.04
C GLY A 367 18.18 -8.91 -8.39
N THR A 368 17.49 -9.38 -9.42
CA THR A 368 17.99 -9.73 -10.75
C THR A 368 17.47 -8.81 -11.86
N VAL A 369 16.54 -7.87 -11.58
CA VAL A 369 16.13 -6.86 -12.58
C VAL A 369 17.18 -5.74 -12.60
N PRO A 370 17.93 -5.54 -13.70
CA PRO A 370 18.95 -4.50 -13.77
C PRO A 370 18.29 -3.12 -13.64
N GLY A 371 18.60 -2.38 -12.56
CA GLY A 371 18.14 -1.00 -12.35
C GLY A 371 17.55 -0.69 -10.97
N LEU A 372 17.00 -1.69 -10.25
CA LEU A 372 16.21 -1.45 -9.03
C LEU A 372 16.90 -1.81 -7.71
N GLY A 373 18.22 -2.04 -7.70
CA GLY A 373 18.98 -2.27 -6.45
C GLY A 373 18.64 -3.56 -5.70
N GLY A 374 17.55 -4.24 -6.04
CA GLY A 374 17.36 -5.65 -5.82
C GLY A 374 17.19 -6.10 -4.37
N HIS A 375 15.97 -6.03 -3.84
CA HIS A 375 15.69 -6.41 -2.44
C HIS A 375 15.16 -7.84 -2.24
N GLY A 376 15.25 -8.70 -3.25
CA GLY A 376 15.27 -10.16 -3.03
C GLY A 376 14.03 -10.78 -2.38
N TYR A 377 12.81 -10.46 -2.83
CA TYR A 377 11.61 -11.14 -2.34
C TYR A 377 11.47 -12.60 -2.83
N ARG A 378 12.29 -13.05 -3.81
CA ARG A 378 12.32 -14.48 -4.20
C ARG A 378 12.72 -15.26 -2.96
N MET A 379 11.92 -16.26 -2.60
CA MET A 379 12.01 -17.16 -1.42
C MET A 379 10.91 -16.94 -0.37
N GLU A 380 9.69 -16.57 -0.77
CA GLU A 380 8.54 -16.82 0.12
C GLU A 380 8.03 -18.25 -0.13
N TYR A 381 7.88 -19.00 0.97
CA TYR A 381 7.06 -20.22 1.03
C TYR A 381 5.67 -19.94 0.47
N ASP A 382 4.92 -20.98 0.08
CA ASP A 382 3.50 -20.85 -0.28
C ASP A 382 2.79 -19.96 0.77
N PRO A 383 2.36 -18.74 0.39
CA PRO A 383 1.90 -17.76 1.38
C PRO A 383 0.67 -18.26 2.14
N TRP A 384 -0.06 -19.22 1.56
CA TRP A 384 -1.26 -19.80 2.14
C TRP A 384 -0.96 -20.90 3.17
N GLU A 385 0.26 -21.47 3.18
CA GLU A 385 0.76 -22.29 4.31
C GLU A 385 0.78 -21.48 5.60
N HIS A 386 1.22 -20.23 5.50
CA HIS A 386 1.29 -19.29 6.62
C HIS A 386 0.05 -18.39 6.72
N ARG A 387 -1.00 -18.69 5.93
CA ARG A 387 -2.28 -17.97 5.92
C ARG A 387 -2.14 -16.45 5.77
N ARG A 388 -1.15 -16.01 5.00
CA ARG A 388 -0.85 -14.58 4.72
C ARG A 388 -1.04 -14.26 3.24
N MET A 389 -1.13 -12.97 2.91
CA MET A 389 -1.02 -12.52 1.53
C MET A 389 0.43 -12.66 1.07
N GLY A 390 0.63 -13.20 -0.12
CA GLY A 390 1.96 -13.28 -0.73
C GLY A 390 2.33 -12.01 -1.47
N THR A 391 3.63 -11.69 -1.48
CA THR A 391 4.19 -10.63 -2.34
C THR A 391 3.83 -10.93 -3.81
N GLY A 392 3.25 -9.95 -4.50
CA GLY A 392 2.81 -10.06 -5.89
C GLY A 392 1.62 -11.00 -6.14
N GLN A 393 0.84 -11.33 -5.11
CA GLN A 393 -0.45 -12.01 -5.27
C GLN A 393 -1.48 -11.04 -5.86
N LEU A 394 -1.42 -10.80 -7.18
CA LEU A 394 -2.22 -9.80 -7.90
C LEU A 394 -3.35 -10.44 -8.72
N SER A 395 -4.45 -9.71 -8.92
CA SER A 395 -5.58 -10.10 -9.76
C SER A 395 -6.07 -8.91 -10.57
N PHE A 396 -7.04 -9.14 -11.46
CA PHE A 396 -7.70 -8.07 -12.20
C PHE A 396 -8.41 -7.05 -11.28
N GLN A 397 -8.81 -7.47 -10.07
CA GLN A 397 -9.43 -6.60 -9.07
C GLN A 397 -8.38 -5.74 -8.34
N THR A 398 -7.21 -6.30 -8.00
CA THR A 398 -6.13 -5.50 -7.40
C THR A 398 -5.63 -4.42 -8.36
N ASP A 399 -5.68 -4.67 -9.66
CA ASP A 399 -5.35 -3.66 -10.67
C ASP A 399 -6.34 -2.49 -10.72
N GLN A 400 -7.55 -2.69 -10.22
CA GLN A 400 -8.52 -1.61 -10.02
C GLN A 400 -8.30 -0.88 -8.68
N GLN A 401 -7.20 -1.20 -7.98
CA GLN A 401 -6.87 -0.75 -6.63
C GLN A 401 -7.90 -1.22 -5.59
N ASN A 402 -8.62 -2.30 -5.91
CA ASN A 402 -9.46 -2.97 -4.94
C ASN A 402 -8.55 -3.84 -4.08
N VAL A 403 -8.68 -3.67 -2.77
CA VAL A 403 -7.90 -4.45 -1.83
C VAL A 403 -8.78 -5.38 -1.02
N LEU A 404 -10.09 -5.09 -0.96
CA LEU A 404 -11.10 -5.85 -0.25
C LEU A 404 -12.34 -6.09 -1.09
N ALA A 405 -12.97 -7.25 -0.90
CA ALA A 405 -14.32 -7.54 -1.34
C ALA A 405 -14.90 -8.67 -0.48
N SER A 406 -16.20 -8.59 -0.18
CA SER A 406 -16.95 -9.63 0.50
C SER A 406 -16.64 -11.01 -0.10
N GLY A 407 -16.49 -12.05 0.72
CA GLY A 407 -16.32 -13.42 0.22
C GLY A 407 -14.97 -13.74 -0.43
N GLY A 408 -14.02 -12.79 -0.50
CA GLY A 408 -12.67 -13.01 -1.02
C GLY A 408 -12.52 -12.80 -2.53
N HIS A 409 -13.37 -11.98 -3.17
CA HIS A 409 -13.34 -11.78 -4.64
C HIS A 409 -12.16 -10.97 -5.18
N VAL A 410 -11.34 -10.34 -4.32
CA VAL A 410 -10.16 -9.60 -4.79
C VAL A 410 -8.98 -10.52 -5.04
N ARG A 411 -8.58 -11.35 -4.06
CA ARG A 411 -7.36 -12.18 -4.17
C ARG A 411 -7.57 -13.64 -3.77
N GLY A 412 -8.82 -14.04 -3.54
CA GLY A 412 -9.20 -15.25 -2.84
C GLY A 412 -9.27 -15.04 -1.32
N ARG A 413 -9.60 -16.09 -0.59
CA ARG A 413 -9.60 -16.13 0.89
C ARG A 413 -9.01 -17.45 1.39
N THR A 414 -8.44 -17.47 2.58
CA THR A 414 -8.06 -18.71 3.27
C THR A 414 -9.21 -19.19 4.17
N GLU A 415 -9.06 -20.30 4.92
CA GLU A 415 -9.98 -20.65 6.02
C GLU A 415 -9.32 -21.51 7.11
N ASP A 416 -9.95 -21.58 8.27
CA ASP A 416 -9.40 -22.27 9.45
C ASP A 416 -9.29 -23.76 9.26
N ALA A 417 -10.32 -24.34 8.64
CA ALA A 417 -10.51 -25.77 8.52
C ALA A 417 -9.41 -26.43 7.68
N GLU A 418 -8.81 -25.69 6.74
CA GLU A 418 -7.83 -26.26 5.81
C GLU A 418 -6.87 -25.22 5.19
N GLN A 419 -5.65 -25.66 4.89
CA GLN A 419 -4.67 -24.88 4.13
C GLN A 419 -5.07 -24.74 2.65
N GLY A 420 -4.99 -23.52 2.14
CA GLY A 420 -5.10 -23.19 0.72
C GLY A 420 -5.80 -21.86 0.48
N LEU A 421 -5.74 -21.40 -0.76
CA LEU A 421 -6.48 -20.25 -1.24
C LEU A 421 -7.78 -20.71 -1.91
N ILE A 422 -8.90 -20.22 -1.37
CA ILE A 422 -10.23 -20.38 -1.92
C ILE A 422 -10.49 -19.25 -2.92
N LEU A 423 -10.78 -19.65 -4.15
CA LEU A 423 -11.34 -18.80 -5.18
C LEU A 423 -12.87 -19.04 -5.20
N PRO A 424 -13.67 -18.12 -4.62
CA PRO A 424 -15.08 -18.34 -4.37
C PRO A 424 -15.92 -18.48 -5.65
N SER A 425 -17.15 -18.97 -5.51
CA SER A 425 -18.16 -18.91 -6.56
C SER A 425 -18.40 -17.46 -6.98
N GLY A 426 -18.47 -17.16 -8.28
CA GLY A 426 -18.52 -15.79 -8.81
C GLY A 426 -17.14 -15.18 -9.07
N TRP A 427 -16.04 -15.89 -8.78
CA TRP A 427 -14.69 -15.42 -9.11
C TRP A 427 -14.54 -15.14 -10.60
N GLY A 428 -14.04 -13.95 -10.93
CA GLY A 428 -13.84 -13.54 -12.32
C GLY A 428 -15.08 -13.01 -13.01
N ASP A 429 -16.17 -12.73 -12.28
CA ASP A 429 -17.40 -12.08 -12.79
C ASP A 429 -17.95 -12.70 -14.08
N GLY A 430 -17.81 -14.03 -14.22
CA GLY A 430 -18.28 -14.80 -15.37
C GLY A 430 -17.45 -14.69 -16.65
N ARG A 431 -16.21 -14.18 -16.55
CA ARG A 431 -15.32 -13.95 -17.69
C ARG A 431 -14.13 -14.91 -17.70
N ASP A 432 -13.50 -15.03 -18.87
CA ASP A 432 -12.32 -15.88 -19.05
C ASP A 432 -11.06 -15.25 -18.47
N ARG A 433 -10.04 -16.07 -18.18
CA ARG A 433 -8.71 -15.62 -17.71
C ARG A 433 -8.70 -14.89 -16.37
N ALA A 434 -9.69 -15.15 -15.53
CA ALA A 434 -9.66 -14.72 -14.13
C ALA A 434 -8.58 -15.52 -13.37
N GLY A 435 -7.47 -14.85 -13.05
CA GLY A 435 -6.33 -15.48 -12.41
C GLY A 435 -5.76 -14.67 -11.24
N VAL A 436 -5.06 -15.38 -10.37
CA VAL A 436 -4.20 -14.82 -9.32
C VAL A 436 -2.76 -15.04 -9.73
N LEU A 437 -2.01 -13.95 -9.87
CA LEU A 437 -0.58 -13.96 -10.17
C LEU A 437 0.17 -14.61 -9.01
N CYS A 438 1.05 -15.56 -9.32
CA CYS A 438 1.92 -16.18 -8.33
C CYS A 438 3.21 -15.37 -8.17
N GLY A 439 3.07 -14.10 -7.75
CA GLY A 439 4.16 -13.14 -7.71
C GLY A 439 5.33 -13.57 -6.83
N TRP A 440 5.10 -14.34 -5.77
CA TRP A 440 6.15 -14.85 -4.89
C TRP A 440 7.09 -15.88 -5.57
N GLU A 441 6.60 -16.56 -6.62
CA GLU A 441 7.37 -17.47 -7.48
C GLU A 441 7.87 -16.79 -8.77
N CYS A 442 7.37 -15.58 -9.07
CA CYS A 442 7.63 -14.88 -10.33
C CYS A 442 8.49 -13.62 -10.11
N PRO A 443 9.25 -13.16 -11.14
CA PRO A 443 9.54 -13.88 -12.37
C PRO A 443 10.40 -15.13 -12.10
N MET A 444 10.16 -16.22 -12.84
CA MET A 444 11.02 -17.41 -12.83
C MET A 444 12.46 -17.08 -13.26
N THR A 445 13.46 -17.80 -12.74
CA THR A 445 14.89 -17.59 -13.09
C THR A 445 15.21 -18.05 -14.51
N SER A 446 14.71 -19.22 -14.90
CA SER A 446 14.96 -19.85 -16.20
C SER A 446 13.62 -20.18 -16.87
N PRO A 447 13.07 -19.29 -17.71
CA PRO A 447 11.73 -19.47 -18.24
C PRO A 447 11.68 -20.35 -19.51
N THR A 448 12.84 -20.86 -19.97
CA THR A 448 12.92 -21.77 -21.13
C THR A 448 12.67 -23.23 -20.78
N ALA A 449 12.95 -23.63 -19.54
CA ALA A 449 12.72 -24.97 -19.03
C ALA A 449 12.40 -24.92 -17.52
N TYR A 450 11.26 -25.49 -17.14
CA TYR A 450 10.78 -25.42 -15.77
C TYR A 450 9.73 -26.46 -15.44
N THR A 451 9.53 -26.70 -14.14
CA THR A 451 8.39 -27.46 -13.62
C THR A 451 7.61 -26.62 -12.63
N ILE A 452 6.29 -26.55 -12.78
CA ILE A 452 5.37 -25.99 -11.79
C ILE A 452 4.57 -27.13 -11.17
N LYS A 453 4.46 -27.14 -9.84
CA LYS A 453 3.61 -28.05 -9.07
C LYS A 453 2.56 -27.26 -8.32
N LEU A 454 1.36 -27.83 -8.21
CA LEU A 454 0.26 -27.30 -7.42
C LEU A 454 -0.76 -28.39 -7.11
N ASP A 455 -1.50 -28.21 -6.03
CA ASP A 455 -2.67 -29.01 -5.72
C ASP A 455 -3.94 -28.20 -5.98
N LEU A 456 -4.95 -28.82 -6.59
CA LEU A 456 -6.27 -28.22 -6.80
C LEU A 456 -7.35 -29.11 -6.19
N LYS A 457 -8.34 -28.46 -5.56
CA LYS A 457 -9.56 -29.08 -5.06
C LYS A 457 -10.77 -28.27 -5.52
N TRP A 458 -11.84 -28.97 -5.85
CA TRP A 458 -13.15 -28.36 -6.08
C TRP A 458 -13.98 -28.56 -4.81
N ASP A 459 -14.24 -27.52 -4.03
CA ASP A 459 -15.05 -27.66 -2.81
C ASP A 459 -16.52 -27.88 -3.14
N SER A 460 -16.99 -27.18 -4.17
CA SER A 460 -18.30 -27.41 -4.75
C SER A 460 -18.15 -27.61 -6.25
N LEU A 461 -19.12 -28.30 -6.84
CA LEU A 461 -19.24 -28.49 -8.28
C LEU A 461 -20.37 -27.62 -8.80
N GLY A 462 -20.17 -27.03 -9.97
CA GLY A 462 -21.21 -26.26 -10.61
C GLY A 462 -22.29 -27.16 -11.23
N ALA A 463 -23.52 -26.63 -11.32
CA ALA A 463 -24.69 -27.37 -11.81
C ALA A 463 -24.69 -27.57 -13.34
N ALA A 464 -24.00 -26.72 -14.10
CA ALA A 464 -24.07 -26.67 -15.56
C ALA A 464 -22.69 -26.63 -16.24
N SER A 465 -22.37 -27.75 -16.88
CA SER A 465 -21.32 -27.98 -17.89
C SER A 465 -20.02 -28.62 -17.39
N GLY A 466 -19.80 -29.83 -17.90
CA GLY A 466 -18.49 -30.47 -17.93
C GLY A 466 -17.50 -29.84 -18.94
N ALA A 467 -17.89 -28.79 -19.68
CA ALA A 467 -17.09 -28.25 -20.80
C ALA A 467 -16.51 -26.85 -20.56
N VAL A 468 -17.11 -26.00 -19.73
CA VAL A 468 -16.63 -24.62 -19.54
C VAL A 468 -15.87 -24.45 -18.25
N ALA A 469 -16.44 -24.92 -17.13
CA ALA A 469 -15.83 -24.73 -15.82
C ALA A 469 -14.48 -25.45 -15.71
N ARG A 470 -13.46 -24.70 -15.32
CA ARG A 470 -12.08 -25.19 -15.24
C ARG A 470 -11.27 -24.47 -14.17
N MET A 471 -10.25 -25.17 -13.70
CA MET A 471 -9.15 -24.61 -12.92
C MET A 471 -7.83 -24.98 -13.58
N GLY A 472 -6.77 -24.22 -13.32
CA GLY A 472 -5.45 -24.55 -13.82
C GLY A 472 -4.47 -23.40 -13.76
N LEU A 473 -3.66 -23.29 -14.81
CA LEU A 473 -2.57 -22.32 -14.93
C LEU A 473 -2.68 -21.55 -16.24
N LEU A 474 -2.50 -20.23 -16.17
CA LEU A 474 -2.00 -19.43 -17.30
C LEU A 474 -0.49 -19.31 -17.14
N PHE A 475 0.30 -19.62 -18.17
CA PHE A 475 1.75 -19.68 -18.04
C PHE A 475 2.50 -19.30 -19.30
N GLY A 476 3.79 -18.98 -19.14
CA GLY A 476 4.68 -18.62 -20.24
C GLY A 476 4.56 -17.15 -20.67
N ALA A 477 3.90 -16.30 -19.87
CA ALA A 477 3.75 -14.89 -20.18
C ALA A 477 5.07 -14.14 -20.01
N VAL A 478 5.39 -13.27 -20.96
CA VAL A 478 6.64 -12.47 -20.98
C VAL A 478 6.61 -11.35 -19.93
N THR A 479 5.43 -10.83 -19.64
CA THR A 479 5.20 -9.78 -18.65
C THR A 479 4.16 -10.25 -17.65
N ASP A 480 4.04 -9.54 -16.54
CA ASP A 480 3.00 -9.76 -15.55
C ASP A 480 1.74 -8.95 -15.84
N ALA A 481 1.49 -8.49 -17.07
CA ALA A 481 0.32 -7.69 -17.40
C ALA A 481 -1.00 -8.41 -17.08
N ASP A 482 -2.07 -7.65 -16.87
CA ASP A 482 -3.41 -8.22 -16.62
C ASP A 482 -3.90 -9.00 -17.83
N LEU A 483 -4.15 -10.30 -17.67
CA LEU A 483 -4.64 -11.18 -18.74
C LEU A 483 -6.16 -11.27 -18.79
N TYR A 484 -6.87 -10.60 -17.88
CA TYR A 484 -8.32 -10.72 -17.77
C TYR A 484 -9.04 -10.32 -19.05
N SER A 485 -10.10 -11.05 -19.41
CA SER A 485 -10.87 -10.81 -20.64
C SER A 485 -11.83 -9.62 -20.48
N TRP A 486 -11.29 -8.40 -20.54
CA TRP A 486 -12.10 -7.18 -20.48
C TRP A 486 -12.93 -7.00 -21.76
N PRO A 487 -14.28 -7.04 -21.69
CA PRO A 487 -15.12 -6.82 -22.86
C PRO A 487 -15.07 -5.34 -23.26
N GLN A 488 -14.65 -5.03 -24.48
CA GLN A 488 -14.44 -3.63 -24.90
C GLN A 488 -15.75 -2.89 -25.19
N ASP A 489 -16.78 -3.61 -25.63
CA ASP A 489 -18.07 -3.05 -26.05
C ASP A 489 -19.15 -3.12 -24.97
N ASP A 490 -18.83 -3.61 -23.76
CA ASP A 490 -19.78 -3.71 -22.65
C ASP A 490 -19.40 -2.75 -21.51
N PRO A 491 -20.07 -1.59 -21.39
CA PRO A 491 -19.78 -0.61 -20.36
C PRO A 491 -20.23 -1.04 -18.96
N THR A 492 -21.09 -2.07 -18.84
CA THR A 492 -21.48 -2.62 -17.53
C THR A 492 -20.38 -3.51 -16.99
N LEU A 493 -19.77 -4.30 -17.88
CA LEU A 493 -18.75 -5.28 -17.52
C LEU A 493 -17.32 -4.69 -17.54
N ASN A 494 -17.07 -3.67 -18.35
CA ASN A 494 -15.81 -2.92 -18.40
C ASN A 494 -16.06 -1.40 -18.30
N PRO A 495 -16.58 -0.91 -17.15
CA PRO A 495 -16.94 0.51 -16.99
C PRO A 495 -15.72 1.45 -17.12
N THR A 496 -14.53 0.94 -16.85
CA THR A 496 -13.28 1.71 -16.90
C THR A 496 -12.65 1.72 -18.30
N LYS A 497 -13.25 1.01 -19.28
CA LYS A 497 -12.72 0.85 -20.63
C LYS A 497 -11.25 0.40 -20.63
N LYS A 498 -10.89 -0.50 -19.72
CA LYS A 498 -9.53 -1.07 -19.67
C LYS A 498 -9.27 -1.74 -21.01
N PRO A 499 -8.14 -1.44 -21.70
CA PRO A 499 -7.84 -2.02 -22.99
C PRO A 499 -7.72 -3.54 -22.88
N ALA A 500 -8.07 -4.23 -23.96
CA ALA A 500 -7.86 -5.67 -24.06
C ALA A 500 -6.35 -5.93 -24.22
N GLU A 501 -5.77 -6.64 -23.25
CA GLU A 501 -4.42 -7.18 -23.39
C GLU A 501 -4.48 -8.47 -24.21
N VAL A 502 -3.54 -8.62 -25.14
CA VAL A 502 -3.36 -9.87 -25.88
C VAL A 502 -2.69 -10.86 -24.95
N PRO A 503 -3.38 -11.96 -24.57
CA PRO A 503 -2.82 -12.91 -23.64
C PRO A 503 -1.83 -13.80 -24.37
N ASN A 504 -0.58 -13.37 -24.51
CA ASN A 504 0.49 -14.16 -25.14
C ASN A 504 0.97 -15.26 -24.19
N VAL A 505 0.10 -16.26 -23.93
CA VAL A 505 0.26 -17.27 -22.89
C VAL A 505 -0.27 -18.63 -23.32
N TYR A 506 0.14 -19.68 -22.60
CA TYR A 506 -0.55 -20.96 -22.62
C TYR A 506 -1.54 -21.08 -21.47
N ARG A 507 -2.44 -22.05 -21.61
CA ARG A 507 -3.33 -22.52 -20.57
C ARG A 507 -3.15 -24.02 -20.36
N ALA A 508 -2.86 -24.43 -19.14
CA ALA A 508 -3.00 -25.83 -18.70
C ALA A 508 -4.23 -25.90 -17.80
N PHE A 509 -5.15 -26.83 -18.05
CA PHE A 509 -6.43 -26.84 -17.34
C PHE A 509 -6.92 -28.24 -16.99
N VAL A 510 -7.78 -28.30 -15.97
CA VAL A 510 -8.66 -29.42 -15.66
C VAL A 510 -10.11 -28.94 -15.62
N ARG A 511 -11.00 -29.68 -16.27
CA ARG A 511 -12.45 -29.45 -16.26
C ARG A 511 -13.13 -30.30 -15.20
N GLN A 512 -14.34 -29.90 -14.82
CA GLN A 512 -15.18 -30.64 -13.88
C GLN A 512 -15.45 -32.10 -14.34
N ASN A 513 -15.56 -32.34 -15.65
CA ASN A 513 -15.72 -33.70 -16.20
C ASN A 513 -14.44 -34.55 -16.16
N GLY A 514 -13.33 -34.01 -15.66
CA GLY A 514 -12.05 -34.69 -15.56
C GLY A 514 -11.14 -34.53 -16.77
N GLU A 515 -11.58 -33.88 -17.85
CA GLU A 515 -10.71 -33.60 -18.98
C GLU A 515 -9.57 -32.67 -18.57
N ILE A 516 -8.34 -33.06 -18.92
CA ILE A 516 -7.15 -32.22 -18.80
C ILE A 516 -6.69 -31.79 -20.19
N GLY A 517 -6.12 -30.59 -20.29
CA GLY A 517 -5.65 -30.09 -21.58
C GLY A 517 -4.62 -28.98 -21.49
N ILE A 518 -4.00 -28.75 -22.64
CA ILE A 518 -3.09 -27.64 -22.91
C ILE A 518 -3.64 -26.89 -24.13
N GLY A 519 -3.75 -25.58 -24.02
CA GLY A 519 -4.06 -24.69 -25.13
C GLY A 519 -3.12 -23.50 -25.17
N VAL A 520 -3.14 -22.81 -26.30
CA VAL A 520 -2.35 -21.61 -26.55
C VAL A 520 -3.26 -20.47 -26.96
N PHE A 521 -2.95 -19.29 -26.47
CA PHE A 521 -3.48 -18.06 -27.01
C PHE A 521 -2.48 -17.48 -28.02
N ALA A 522 -2.97 -17.20 -29.22
CA ALA A 522 -2.18 -16.56 -30.26
C ALA A 522 -2.11 -15.04 -30.04
N ALA A 523 -1.23 -14.38 -30.78
CA ALA A 523 -1.03 -12.93 -30.72
C ALA A 523 -2.24 -12.11 -31.19
N ASP A 524 -3.23 -12.74 -31.83
CA ASP A 524 -4.52 -12.12 -32.18
C ASP A 524 -5.59 -12.37 -31.10
N GLY A 525 -5.23 -12.99 -29.97
CA GLY A 525 -6.13 -13.34 -28.88
C GLY A 525 -6.94 -14.62 -29.11
N SER A 526 -6.82 -15.28 -30.27
CA SER A 526 -7.51 -16.53 -30.54
C SER A 526 -6.97 -17.67 -29.66
N TYR A 527 -7.86 -18.56 -29.22
CA TYR A 527 -7.52 -19.69 -28.35
C TYR A 527 -7.60 -21.01 -29.12
N THR A 528 -6.50 -21.78 -29.11
CA THR A 528 -6.43 -23.09 -29.75
C THR A 528 -6.07 -24.17 -28.72
N LEU A 529 -6.82 -25.27 -28.71
CA LEU A 529 -6.44 -26.47 -27.94
C LEU A 529 -5.31 -27.20 -28.67
N LEU A 530 -4.19 -27.39 -27.99
CA LEU A 530 -3.03 -28.10 -28.52
C LEU A 530 -3.14 -29.60 -28.26
N ALA A 531 -3.57 -29.97 -27.05
CA ALA A 531 -3.74 -31.36 -26.66
C ALA A 531 -4.76 -31.48 -25.52
N THR A 532 -5.55 -32.54 -25.52
CA THR A 532 -6.48 -32.89 -24.44
C THR A 532 -6.42 -34.38 -24.13
N ARG A 533 -6.86 -34.74 -22.92
CA ARG A 533 -7.03 -36.13 -22.50
C ARG A 533 -8.20 -36.24 -21.54
N THR A 534 -9.08 -37.20 -21.77
CA THR A 534 -10.12 -37.57 -20.82
C THR A 534 -9.52 -38.33 -19.63
N ALA A 535 -9.83 -37.87 -18.42
CA ALA A 535 -9.58 -38.58 -17.16
C ALA A 535 -10.90 -38.66 -16.37
N PRO A 536 -10.97 -39.46 -15.28
CA PRO A 536 -12.15 -39.51 -14.42
C PRO A 536 -12.56 -38.12 -13.91
N ALA A 537 -13.85 -37.90 -13.75
CA ALA A 537 -14.39 -36.64 -13.25
C ALA A 537 -13.75 -36.22 -11.92
N VAL A 538 -13.67 -34.91 -11.68
CA VAL A 538 -13.23 -34.40 -10.38
C VAL A 538 -14.33 -34.66 -9.35
N VAL A 539 -13.93 -35.04 -8.14
CA VAL A 539 -14.85 -35.26 -7.02
C VAL A 539 -14.78 -34.04 -6.10
N ALA A 540 -15.94 -33.58 -5.65
CA ALA A 540 -16.01 -32.46 -4.70
C ALA A 540 -15.28 -32.83 -3.39
N GLY A 541 -14.52 -31.90 -2.83
CA GLY A 541 -13.81 -32.09 -1.57
C GLY A 541 -12.49 -32.87 -1.69
N GLU A 542 -12.13 -33.39 -2.87
CA GLU A 542 -10.89 -34.16 -3.05
C GLU A 542 -9.75 -33.35 -3.67
N TRP A 543 -8.57 -33.43 -3.05
CA TRP A 543 -7.34 -32.89 -3.61
C TRP A 543 -6.79 -33.78 -4.72
N ASN A 544 -6.35 -33.13 -5.79
CA ASN A 544 -5.57 -33.74 -6.86
C ASN A 544 -4.28 -32.93 -7.01
N SER A 545 -3.17 -33.60 -7.31
CA SER A 545 -1.89 -32.94 -7.55
C SER A 545 -1.64 -32.78 -9.04
N TYR A 546 -1.06 -31.65 -9.42
CA TYR A 546 -0.80 -31.30 -10.80
C TYR A 546 0.66 -30.91 -10.98
N GLU A 547 1.22 -31.34 -12.11
CA GLU A 547 2.60 -31.03 -12.50
C GLU A 547 2.59 -30.56 -13.96
N LEU A 548 3.09 -29.35 -14.20
CA LEU A 548 3.34 -28.80 -15.52
C LEU A 548 4.85 -28.77 -15.76
N ASN A 549 5.33 -29.61 -16.66
CA ASN A 549 6.71 -29.59 -17.13
C ASN A 549 6.79 -28.87 -18.49
N VAL A 550 7.64 -27.86 -18.55
CA VAL A 550 7.90 -27.04 -19.73
C VAL A 550 9.35 -27.24 -20.13
N THR A 551 9.57 -27.61 -21.39
CA THR A 551 10.90 -27.62 -22.03
C THR A 551 10.90 -26.61 -23.18
N ALA A 552 12.01 -26.46 -23.89
CA ALA A 552 12.10 -25.55 -25.03
C ALA A 552 11.05 -25.82 -26.13
N THR A 553 10.63 -27.08 -26.30
CA THR A 553 9.77 -27.50 -27.43
C THR A 553 8.55 -28.32 -27.01
N GLN A 554 8.40 -28.64 -25.73
CA GLN A 554 7.30 -29.47 -25.24
C GLN A 554 6.69 -28.91 -23.96
N LEU A 555 5.40 -29.16 -23.82
CA LEU A 555 4.58 -28.86 -22.66
C LEU A 555 3.94 -30.17 -22.21
N THR A 556 4.14 -30.57 -20.96
CA THR A 556 3.55 -31.79 -20.39
C THR A 556 2.78 -31.45 -19.13
N PHE A 557 1.49 -31.72 -19.13
CA PHE A 557 0.62 -31.48 -17.97
C PHE A 557 0.11 -32.82 -17.43
N THR A 558 0.39 -33.08 -16.16
CA THR A 558 0.04 -34.32 -15.48
C THR A 558 -0.87 -34.03 -14.30
N ARG A 559 -2.03 -34.71 -14.25
CA ARG A 559 -2.87 -34.83 -13.06
C ARG A 559 -2.58 -36.15 -12.37
N THR A 560 -2.31 -36.11 -11.07
CA THR A 560 -2.27 -37.25 -10.17
C THR A 560 -3.54 -37.22 -9.33
N ALA A 561 -4.44 -38.19 -9.55
CA ALA A 561 -5.68 -38.30 -8.79
C ALA A 561 -5.42 -38.67 -7.32
N ALA A 562 -6.41 -38.50 -6.44
CA ALA A 562 -6.30 -38.82 -5.01
C ALA A 562 -5.86 -40.27 -4.73
N ASN A 563 -6.19 -41.21 -5.63
CA ASN A 563 -5.76 -42.61 -5.56
C ASN A 563 -4.36 -42.88 -6.13
N GLY A 564 -3.60 -41.84 -6.49
CA GLY A 564 -2.26 -41.91 -7.07
C GLY A 564 -2.20 -42.16 -8.58
N THR A 565 -3.33 -42.36 -9.26
CA THR A 565 -3.35 -42.61 -10.72
C THR A 565 -2.96 -41.36 -11.49
N LYS A 566 -2.04 -41.49 -12.45
CA LYS A 566 -1.55 -40.39 -13.27
C LYS A 566 -2.22 -40.33 -14.64
N TYR A 567 -2.61 -39.13 -15.05
CA TYR A 567 -3.13 -38.80 -16.36
C TYR A 567 -2.29 -37.66 -16.93
N THR A 568 -1.67 -37.91 -18.09
CA THR A 568 -0.73 -36.97 -18.70
C THR A 568 -1.18 -36.60 -20.11
N VAL A 569 -1.05 -35.33 -20.45
CA VAL A 569 -1.21 -34.79 -21.80
C VAL A 569 0.07 -34.03 -22.19
N THR A 570 0.48 -34.17 -23.45
CA THR A 570 1.70 -33.53 -23.98
C THR A 570 1.37 -32.79 -25.27
N ALA A 571 1.88 -31.58 -25.42
CA ALA A 571 1.81 -30.77 -26.63
C ALA A 571 3.22 -30.37 -27.08
N ALA A 572 3.46 -30.39 -28.39
CA ALA A 572 4.69 -29.89 -28.99
C ALA A 572 4.47 -28.44 -29.44
N ASP A 573 5.06 -27.48 -28.71
CA ASP A 573 4.92 -26.05 -28.98
C ASP A 573 6.09 -25.28 -28.33
N SER A 574 6.55 -24.20 -28.95
CA SER A 574 7.70 -23.39 -28.50
C SER A 574 7.41 -21.88 -28.48
N THR A 575 6.15 -21.48 -28.70
CA THR A 575 5.72 -20.10 -28.91
C THR A 575 6.01 -19.19 -27.70
N TRP A 576 5.64 -19.59 -26.48
CA TRP A 576 5.72 -18.71 -25.29
C TRP A 576 6.60 -19.29 -24.17
N ARG A 577 7.61 -18.58 -23.69
CA ARG A 577 8.53 -19.05 -22.62
C ARG A 577 8.89 -17.91 -21.67
N GLY A 578 7.87 -17.19 -21.22
CA GLY A 578 8.04 -16.08 -20.29
C GLY A 578 8.00 -16.51 -18.81
N PRO A 579 8.48 -15.63 -17.91
CA PRO A 579 8.76 -16.00 -16.53
C PRO A 579 7.57 -15.85 -15.58
N TYR A 580 6.37 -15.53 -16.07
CA TYR A 580 5.19 -15.29 -15.24
C TYR A 580 4.10 -16.37 -15.43
N PHE A 581 3.39 -16.68 -14.35
CA PHE A 581 2.24 -17.56 -14.35
C PHE A 581 1.18 -17.18 -13.31
N TRP A 582 -0.06 -17.60 -13.54
CA TRP A 582 -1.23 -17.37 -12.70
C TRP A 582 -1.93 -18.68 -12.42
N VAL A 583 -2.49 -18.81 -11.22
CA VAL A 583 -3.55 -19.79 -10.97
C VAL A 583 -4.85 -19.24 -11.53
N GLU A 584 -5.47 -20.00 -12.44
CA GLU A 584 -6.70 -19.63 -13.12
C GLU A 584 -7.91 -20.39 -12.57
N LYS A 585 -9.03 -19.68 -12.44
CA LYS A 585 -10.36 -20.27 -12.25
C LYS A 585 -11.34 -19.62 -13.21
N VAL A 586 -12.04 -20.44 -13.99
CA VAL A 586 -13.05 -19.98 -14.95
C VAL A 586 -14.35 -20.72 -14.69
N GLU A 587 -15.40 -19.98 -14.41
CA GLU A 587 -16.76 -20.49 -14.19
C GLU A 587 -17.60 -20.44 -15.46
N SER A 588 -17.41 -19.39 -16.25
CA SER A 588 -18.07 -19.16 -17.52
C SER A 588 -17.16 -18.36 -18.44
N ILE A 589 -17.51 -18.36 -19.71
CA ILE A 589 -17.00 -17.43 -20.72
C ILE A 589 -18.10 -16.44 -21.07
N ASP A 590 -17.74 -15.24 -21.52
CA ASP A 590 -18.70 -14.17 -21.83
C ASP A 590 -19.87 -14.69 -22.70
N GLY A 591 -21.09 -14.43 -22.24
CA GLY A 591 -22.33 -14.87 -22.91
C GLY A 591 -22.78 -16.31 -22.63
N SER A 592 -22.06 -17.07 -21.80
CA SER A 592 -22.49 -18.41 -21.35
C SER A 592 -23.16 -18.40 -19.98
N ALA A 593 -23.94 -19.44 -19.67
CA ALA A 593 -24.56 -19.59 -18.35
C ALA A 593 -23.47 -19.71 -17.28
N ASN A 594 -23.61 -18.95 -16.19
CA ASN A 594 -22.63 -18.98 -15.12
C ASN A 594 -22.65 -20.34 -14.40
N ASN A 595 -21.49 -20.98 -14.31
CA ASN A 595 -21.31 -22.23 -13.58
C ASN A 595 -20.52 -21.98 -12.29
N GLY A 596 -21.16 -21.33 -11.32
CA GLY A 596 -20.55 -20.97 -10.04
C GLY A 596 -20.02 -22.18 -9.26
N PHE A 597 -18.77 -22.11 -8.80
CA PHE A 597 -18.16 -23.13 -7.95
C PHE A 597 -17.07 -22.56 -7.03
N ASN A 598 -16.80 -23.22 -5.91
CA ASN A 598 -15.66 -22.89 -5.05
C ASN A 598 -14.46 -23.75 -5.44
N GLY A 599 -13.37 -23.12 -5.86
CA GLY A 599 -12.10 -23.79 -6.14
C GLY A 599 -11.07 -23.48 -5.06
N MET A 600 -10.22 -24.44 -4.73
CA MET A 600 -9.10 -24.28 -3.81
C MET A 600 -7.77 -24.64 -4.47
N VAL A 601 -6.72 -23.91 -4.11
CA VAL A 601 -5.34 -24.14 -4.55
C VAL A 601 -4.37 -24.10 -3.37
N ARG A 602 -3.33 -24.94 -3.40
CA ARG A 602 -2.21 -24.91 -2.45
C ARG A 602 -0.95 -25.54 -3.04
N ASN A 603 0.14 -25.49 -2.29
CA ASN A 603 1.43 -26.12 -2.60
C ASN A 603 1.98 -25.68 -3.97
N VAL A 604 1.76 -24.41 -4.32
CA VAL A 604 2.24 -23.84 -5.57
C VAL A 604 3.74 -23.63 -5.45
N SER A 605 4.50 -24.25 -6.36
CA SER A 605 5.96 -24.12 -6.39
C SER A 605 6.49 -24.24 -7.80
N TYR A 606 7.63 -23.58 -8.05
CA TYR A 606 8.39 -23.69 -9.29
C TYR A 606 9.77 -24.33 -9.02
N THR A 607 10.25 -25.12 -9.97
CA THR A 607 11.63 -25.61 -10.01
C THR A 607 12.22 -25.36 -11.40
N SER A 608 13.39 -24.71 -11.44
CA SER A 608 14.15 -24.52 -12.68
C SER A 608 14.56 -25.87 -13.27
N GLY A 609 14.43 -25.99 -14.60
CA GLY A 609 14.74 -27.21 -15.36
C GLY A 609 16.17 -27.28 -15.86
#